data_AF-A0A3M0ZP43-F1
#
_entry.id   AF-A0A3M0ZP43-F1
#
_cell.length_a   1.000
_cell.length_b   1.000
_cell.length_c   1.000
_cell.angle_alpha   90.00
_cell.angle_beta   90.00
_cell.angle_gamma   90.00
#
_symmetry.space_group_name_H-M   'P 1'
#
loop_
_entity.id
_entity.type
_entity.pdbx_description
1 polymer ?
#
loop_
_entity_poly.entity_id
_entity_poly.type
_entity_poly.pdbx_seq_one_letter_code
_entity_poly.pdbx_strand_id
1 'polypeptide(L)'
;MEVILKEDYPALGFVGDKVSVKRGFARNYLIPKGIAVEASGRSERMIKHLFAAINKKRMRLRSEAQQTADSIAKLSLEFSLKVGEKGKVFGAITSRDLEAGLKARGYEIDRRRIRLPDIIKQPGSYKASVKLHPEVEVEIPVEVKAEYVVEKSKEGAEDAAEGKRKSRKKAPKDNDSEKGDEAPQEPLPEDS
;
A
#
# COMPACT_ATOMS: atom_id res chain seq x y z
N MET A 1 -36.46 2.62 -42.42
CA MET A 1 -36.79 1.58 -41.43
C MET A 1 -36.03 1.95 -40.20
N GLU A 2 -36.71 2.00 -39.06
CA GLU A 2 -36.09 2.43 -37.81
C GLU A 2 -35.50 1.23 -37.10
N VAL A 3 -34.26 1.37 -36.66
CA VAL A 3 -33.55 0.36 -35.89
C VAL A 3 -32.88 1.02 -34.70
N ILE A 4 -32.69 0.24 -33.64
CA ILE A 4 -31.98 0.65 -32.43
C ILE A 4 -30.66 -0.10 -32.40
N LEU A 5 -29.56 0.63 -32.30
CA LEU A 5 -28.22 0.05 -32.26
C LEU A 5 -27.97 -0.67 -30.94
N LYS A 6 -27.37 -1.85 -31.02
CA LYS A 6 -26.87 -2.62 -29.87
C LYS A 6 -25.37 -2.45 -29.67
N GLU A 7 -24.66 -2.10 -30.74
CA GLU A 7 -23.22 -1.87 -30.77
C GLU A 7 -22.93 -0.51 -31.38
N ASP A 8 -21.82 0.10 -30.98
CA ASP A 8 -21.37 1.36 -31.55
C ASP A 8 -21.03 1.16 -33.03
N TYR A 9 -21.58 2.01 -33.89
CA TYR A 9 -21.33 1.96 -35.32
C TYR A 9 -20.90 3.34 -35.82
N PRO A 10 -19.64 3.51 -36.28
CA PRO A 10 -19.05 4.82 -36.56
C PRO A 10 -19.88 5.75 -37.47
N ALA A 11 -20.63 5.19 -38.42
CA ALA A 11 -21.43 5.99 -39.37
C ALA A 11 -22.88 6.23 -38.93
N LEU A 12 -23.36 5.58 -37.87
CA LEU A 12 -24.77 5.64 -37.45
C LEU A 12 -24.94 6.24 -36.05
N GLY A 13 -24.05 5.93 -35.10
CA GLY A 13 -24.16 6.39 -33.72
C GLY A 13 -23.68 5.37 -32.69
N PHE A 14 -24.10 5.56 -31.44
CA PHE A 14 -23.70 4.75 -30.30
C PHE A 14 -24.78 3.73 -29.91
N VAL A 15 -24.44 2.81 -29.01
CA VAL A 15 -25.38 1.84 -28.44
C VAL A 15 -26.62 2.53 -27.87
N GLY A 16 -27.80 2.08 -28.28
CA GLY A 16 -29.09 2.56 -27.81
C GLY A 16 -29.71 3.65 -28.66
N ASP A 17 -28.98 4.19 -29.64
CA ASP A 17 -29.50 5.23 -30.53
C ASP A 17 -30.52 4.67 -31.51
N LYS A 18 -31.62 5.42 -31.69
CA LYS A 18 -32.64 5.13 -32.68
C LYS A 18 -32.28 5.82 -34.00
N VAL A 19 -31.99 5.01 -35.02
CA VAL A 19 -31.52 5.51 -36.33
C VAL A 19 -32.43 5.02 -37.46
N SER A 20 -32.66 5.90 -38.44
CA SER A 20 -33.42 5.57 -39.64
C SER A 20 -32.48 5.14 -40.75
N VAL A 21 -32.59 3.90 -41.20
CA VAL A 21 -31.73 3.30 -42.24
C VAL A 21 -32.54 2.70 -43.38
N LYS A 22 -31.87 2.41 -44.50
CA LYS A 22 -32.45 1.68 -45.64
C LYS A 22 -32.85 0.26 -45.22
N ARG A 23 -34.02 -0.20 -45.68
CA ARG A 23 -34.60 -1.52 -45.31
C ARG A 23 -33.65 -2.69 -45.57
N GLY A 24 -32.99 -2.72 -46.72
CA GLY A 24 -32.03 -3.79 -47.07
C GLY A 24 -30.82 -3.82 -46.14
N PHE A 25 -30.30 -2.65 -45.76
CA PHE A 25 -29.15 -2.55 -44.85
C PHE A 25 -29.51 -3.04 -43.43
N ALA A 26 -30.71 -2.72 -42.93
CA ALA A 26 -31.20 -3.25 -41.66
C ALA A 26 -31.35 -4.79 -41.70
N ARG A 27 -32.07 -5.33 -42.68
CA ARG A 27 -32.44 -6.76 -42.70
C ARG A 27 -31.32 -7.69 -43.11
N ASN A 28 -30.43 -7.26 -44.01
CA ASN A 28 -29.40 -8.14 -44.55
C ASN A 28 -28.08 -8.02 -43.79
N TYR A 29 -27.85 -6.91 -43.09
CA TYR A 29 -26.56 -6.62 -42.45
C TYR A 29 -26.70 -6.38 -40.95
N LEU A 30 -27.43 -5.35 -40.52
CA LEU A 30 -27.42 -4.94 -39.11
C LEU A 30 -28.14 -5.93 -38.18
N ILE A 31 -29.30 -6.44 -38.57
CA ILE A 31 -30.09 -7.37 -37.74
C ILE A 31 -29.44 -8.77 -37.68
N PRO A 32 -29.02 -9.40 -38.80
CA PRO A 32 -28.41 -10.73 -38.75
C PRO A 32 -27.06 -10.74 -38.02
N LYS A 33 -26.29 -9.65 -38.12
CA LYS A 33 -25.04 -9.50 -37.37
C LYS A 33 -25.25 -9.14 -35.89
N GLY A 34 -26.49 -8.91 -35.46
CA GLY A 34 -26.81 -8.53 -34.08
C GLY A 34 -26.47 -7.08 -33.70
N ILE A 35 -25.99 -6.27 -34.65
CA ILE A 35 -25.57 -4.87 -34.46
C ILE A 35 -26.77 -3.97 -34.15
N ALA A 36 -27.96 -4.28 -34.69
CA ALA A 36 -29.17 -3.51 -34.43
C ALA A 36 -30.41 -4.39 -34.27
N VAL A 37 -31.43 -3.85 -33.62
CA VAL A 37 -32.77 -4.46 -33.50
C VAL A 37 -33.79 -3.55 -34.14
N GLU A 38 -34.84 -4.12 -34.72
CA GLU A 38 -35.98 -3.33 -35.22
C GLU A 38 -36.60 -2.49 -34.09
N ALA A 39 -36.84 -1.20 -34.38
CA ALA A 39 -37.43 -0.25 -33.46
C ALA A 39 -38.95 -0.48 -33.32
N SER A 40 -39.33 -1.61 -32.76
CA SER A 40 -40.71 -1.86 -32.34
C SER A 40 -40.99 -1.20 -30.99
N GLY A 41 -42.25 -0.86 -30.71
CA GLY A 41 -42.63 -0.31 -29.40
C GLY A 41 -42.28 -1.22 -28.21
N ARG A 42 -42.21 -2.55 -28.44
CA ARG A 42 -41.73 -3.52 -27.45
C ARG A 42 -40.21 -3.41 -27.25
N SER A 43 -39.45 -3.35 -28.34
CA SER A 43 -37.99 -3.21 -28.33
C SER A 43 -37.56 -1.91 -27.62
N GLU A 44 -38.22 -0.79 -27.94
CA GLU A 44 -37.95 0.51 -27.31
C GLU A 44 -38.16 0.49 -25.80
N ARG A 45 -39.28 -0.07 -25.33
CA ARG A 45 -39.56 -0.20 -23.90
C ARG A 45 -38.52 -1.08 -23.22
N MET A 46 -38.20 -2.23 -23.82
CA MET A 46 -37.20 -3.16 -23.27
C MET A 46 -35.83 -2.49 -23.12
N ILE A 47 -35.38 -1.75 -24.13
CA ILE A 47 -34.09 -1.05 -24.11
C ILE A 47 -34.09 0.08 -23.07
N LYS A 48 -35.17 0.88 -22.99
CA LYS A 48 -35.33 1.91 -21.94
C LYS A 48 -35.28 1.31 -20.54
N HIS A 49 -35.96 0.18 -20.31
CA HIS A 49 -35.92 -0.52 -19.02
C HIS A 49 -34.51 -1.04 -18.70
N LEU A 50 -33.80 -1.58 -19.68
CA LEU A 50 -32.42 -2.04 -19.52
C LEU A 50 -31.48 -0.88 -19.16
N PHE A 51 -31.55 0.23 -19.88
CA PHE A 51 -30.76 1.43 -19.58
C PHE A 51 -31.10 2.00 -18.19
N ALA A 52 -32.38 2.09 -17.84
CA ALA A 52 -32.80 2.55 -16.51
C ALA A 52 -32.25 1.63 -15.41
N ALA A 53 -32.26 0.31 -15.61
CA ALA A 53 -31.70 -0.65 -14.67
C ALA A 53 -30.18 -0.52 -14.54
N ILE A 54 -29.46 -0.38 -15.65
CA ILE A 54 -28.00 -0.20 -15.67
C ILE A 54 -27.62 1.12 -14.99
N ASN A 55 -28.29 2.23 -15.34
CA ASN A 55 -28.05 3.53 -14.75
C ASN A 55 -28.35 3.52 -13.25
N LYS A 56 -29.44 2.90 -12.82
CA LYS A 56 -29.75 2.75 -11.39
C LYS A 56 -28.67 1.96 -10.65
N LYS A 57 -28.14 0.88 -11.23
CA LYS A 57 -27.02 0.12 -10.65
C LYS A 57 -25.74 0.96 -10.59
N ARG A 58 -25.40 1.67 -11.67
CA ARG A 58 -24.22 2.57 -11.73
C ARG A 58 -24.32 3.69 -10.68
N MET A 59 -25.48 4.33 -10.58
CA MET A 59 -25.73 5.38 -9.58
C MET A 59 -25.60 4.86 -8.15
N ARG A 60 -26.12 3.66 -7.87
CA ARG A 60 -25.95 3.01 -6.55
C ARG A 60 -24.49 2.77 -6.22
N LEU A 61 -23.75 2.09 -7.11
CA LEU A 61 -22.32 1.82 -6.94
C LEU A 61 -21.51 3.10 -6.75
N ARG A 62 -21.82 4.14 -7.54
CA ARG A 62 -21.20 5.46 -7.39
C ARG A 62 -21.53 6.10 -6.05
N SER A 63 -22.79 6.02 -5.60
CA SER A 63 -23.20 6.59 -4.31
C SER A 63 -22.56 5.87 -3.13
N GLU A 64 -22.47 4.55 -3.17
CA GLU A 64 -21.77 3.73 -2.16
C GLU A 64 -20.28 4.10 -2.13
N ALA A 65 -19.65 4.18 -3.31
CA ALA A 65 -18.27 4.62 -3.43
C ALA A 65 -18.06 6.04 -2.88
N GLN A 66 -18.98 6.97 -3.15
CA GLN A 66 -18.92 8.34 -2.63
C GLN A 66 -19.04 8.38 -1.10
N GLN A 67 -19.95 7.60 -0.51
CA GLN A 67 -20.09 7.52 0.94
C GLN A 67 -18.84 6.95 1.62
N THR A 68 -18.22 5.93 1.03
CA THR A 68 -16.94 5.40 1.51
C THR A 68 -15.82 6.44 1.34
N ALA A 69 -15.81 7.17 0.22
CA ALA A 69 -14.88 8.25 -0.06
C ALA A 69 -14.94 9.35 1.01
N ASP A 70 -16.14 9.84 1.33
CA ASP A 70 -16.36 10.90 2.32
C ASP A 70 -15.95 10.43 3.73
N SER A 71 -16.13 9.15 4.05
CA SER A 71 -15.68 8.55 5.30
C SER A 71 -14.16 8.49 5.38
N ILE A 72 -13.51 8.14 4.27
CA ILE A 72 -12.05 8.03 4.17
C ILE A 72 -11.37 9.42 4.16
N ALA A 73 -11.98 10.42 3.53
CA ALA A 73 -11.44 11.78 3.48
C ALA A 73 -11.29 12.42 4.88
N LYS A 74 -12.13 12.01 5.85
CA LYS A 74 -12.06 12.48 7.24
C LYS A 74 -10.95 11.80 8.05
N LEU A 75 -10.31 10.77 7.50
CA LEU A 75 -9.25 10.04 8.18
C LEU A 75 -7.89 10.68 7.85
N SER A 76 -7.16 11.12 8.87
CA SER A 76 -5.75 11.47 8.75
C SER A 76 -4.89 10.27 9.11
N LEU A 77 -4.07 9.76 8.19
CA LEU A 77 -3.17 8.64 8.49
C LEU A 77 -1.88 9.19 9.08
N GLU A 78 -1.52 8.75 10.28
CA GLU A 78 -0.24 9.09 10.92
C GLU A 78 0.72 7.91 10.82
N PHE A 79 1.95 8.17 10.39
CA PHE A 79 3.03 7.18 10.37
C PHE A 79 4.26 7.72 11.09
N SER A 80 4.97 6.85 11.82
CA SER A 80 6.27 7.17 12.40
C SER A 80 7.40 6.67 11.51
N LEU A 81 8.40 7.52 11.28
CA LEU A 81 9.59 7.21 10.49
C LEU A 81 10.82 7.38 11.36
N LYS A 82 11.69 6.37 11.42
CA LYS A 82 12.90 6.42 12.24
C LYS A 82 13.96 7.29 11.56
N VAL A 83 14.43 8.30 12.28
CA VAL A 83 15.45 9.25 11.80
C VAL A 83 16.68 9.15 12.71
N GLY A 84 17.85 8.89 12.11
CA GLY A 84 19.12 8.89 12.84
C GLY A 84 19.65 10.29 13.10
N GLU A 85 20.67 10.39 13.96
CA GLU A 85 21.24 11.66 14.46
C GLU A 85 21.69 12.64 13.36
N LYS A 86 22.06 12.14 12.18
CA LYS A 86 22.49 12.96 11.02
C LYS A 86 21.35 13.28 10.04
N GLY A 87 20.09 13.15 10.45
CA GLY A 87 18.94 13.32 9.55
C GLY A 87 18.80 12.20 8.51
N LYS A 88 19.54 11.10 8.67
CA LYS A 88 19.42 9.92 7.81
C LYS A 88 18.13 9.20 8.17
N VAL A 89 17.23 9.15 7.21
CA VAL A 89 15.95 8.46 7.32
C VAL A 89 16.15 6.97 7.07
N PHE A 90 15.66 6.15 8.00
CA PHE A 90 15.67 4.70 7.88
C PHE A 90 14.28 4.21 7.46
N GLY A 91 14.18 3.76 6.21
CA GLY A 91 12.95 3.26 5.62
C GLY A 91 12.28 4.26 4.68
N ALA A 92 11.17 3.83 4.12
CA ALA A 92 10.34 4.62 3.23
C ALA A 92 8.88 4.22 3.40
N ILE A 93 7.98 5.19 3.36
CA ILE A 93 6.54 4.89 3.37
C ILE A 93 6.10 4.69 1.93
N THR A 94 5.51 3.53 1.69
CA THR A 94 5.05 3.08 0.36
C THR A 94 3.53 2.88 0.37
N SER A 95 2.95 2.64 -0.80
CA SER A 95 1.51 2.31 -0.91
C SER A 95 1.12 1.07 -0.09
N ARG A 96 2.07 0.18 0.23
CA ARG A 96 1.82 -1.00 1.07
C ARG A 96 1.56 -0.61 2.53
N ASP A 97 2.29 0.38 3.03
CA ASP A 97 2.13 0.88 4.40
C ASP A 97 0.83 1.67 4.54
N LEU A 98 0.45 2.42 3.48
CA LEU A 98 -0.86 3.08 3.38
C LEU A 98 -2.01 2.08 3.38
N GLU A 99 -1.90 0.99 2.61
CA GLU A 99 -2.88 -0.10 2.62
C GLU A 99 -3.02 -0.71 4.03
N ALA A 100 -1.90 -0.99 4.71
CA ALA A 100 -1.92 -1.52 6.07
C ALA A 100 -2.56 -0.54 7.07
N GLY A 101 -2.25 0.75 6.97
CA GLY A 101 -2.84 1.80 7.80
C GLY A 101 -4.35 1.97 7.58
N LEU A 102 -4.82 1.84 6.34
CA LEU A 102 -6.25 1.87 6.01
C LEU A 102 -6.98 0.61 6.49
N LYS A 103 -6.36 -0.57 6.36
CA LYS A 103 -6.88 -1.83 6.88
C LYS A 103 -7.01 -1.81 8.40
N ALA A 104 -6.05 -1.24 9.12
CA ALA A 104 -6.12 -1.07 10.57
C ALA A 104 -7.32 -0.21 11.01
N ARG A 105 -7.82 0.66 10.13
CA ARG A 105 -9.02 1.50 10.36
C ARG A 105 -10.31 0.88 9.83
N GLY A 106 -10.26 -0.38 9.35
CA GLY A 106 -11.43 -1.12 8.85
C GLY A 106 -11.74 -0.91 7.37
N TYR A 107 -10.86 -0.27 6.59
CA TYR A 107 -11.05 -0.08 5.15
C TYR A 107 -10.16 -1.03 4.35
N GLU A 108 -10.76 -2.01 3.68
CA GLU A 108 -10.05 -2.93 2.79
C GLU A 108 -9.88 -2.32 1.39
N ILE A 109 -8.76 -1.64 1.17
CA ILE A 109 -8.42 -1.01 -0.11
C ILE A 109 -7.11 -1.62 -0.62
N ASP A 110 -7.14 -2.15 -1.85
CA ASP A 110 -5.96 -2.69 -2.52
C ASP A 110 -4.96 -1.57 -2.85
N ARG A 111 -3.67 -1.79 -2.60
CA ARG A 111 -2.55 -0.93 -3.03
C ARG A 111 -2.63 -0.44 -4.47
N ARG A 112 -3.22 -1.21 -5.41
CA ARG A 112 -3.38 -0.80 -6.82
C ARG A 112 -4.29 0.41 -7.00
N ARG A 113 -5.17 0.65 -6.03
CA ARG A 113 -6.08 1.79 -6.01
C ARG A 113 -5.47 3.02 -5.33
N ILE A 114 -4.36 2.86 -4.62
CA ILE A 114 -3.66 3.93 -3.92
C ILE A 114 -2.56 4.47 -4.85
N ARG A 115 -2.68 5.73 -5.25
CA ARG A 115 -1.67 6.47 -5.98
C ARG A 115 -0.93 7.38 -5.02
N LEU A 116 0.37 7.14 -4.92
CA LEU A 116 1.29 7.99 -4.22
C LEU A 116 2.24 8.58 -5.27
N PRO A 117 2.33 9.92 -5.43
CA PRO A 117 3.15 10.52 -6.48
C PRO A 117 4.64 10.23 -6.27
N ASP A 118 5.12 10.30 -5.03
CA ASP A 118 6.51 10.03 -4.67
C ASP A 118 6.60 9.16 -3.41
N ILE A 119 7.61 8.29 -3.37
CA ILE A 119 7.94 7.52 -2.17
C ILE A 119 8.38 8.48 -1.06
N ILE A 120 7.75 8.42 0.11
CA ILE A 120 8.03 9.33 1.21
C ILE A 120 9.28 8.85 1.95
N LYS A 121 10.34 9.67 1.86
CA LYS A 121 11.64 9.44 2.52
C LYS A 121 11.99 10.55 3.51
N GLN A 122 11.05 11.44 3.81
CA GLN A 122 11.24 12.55 4.73
C GLN A 122 10.00 12.68 5.62
N PRO A 123 10.16 13.08 6.89
CA PRO A 123 9.03 13.43 7.73
C PRO A 123 8.38 14.72 7.19
N GLY A 124 7.06 14.77 7.22
CA GLY A 124 6.29 15.86 6.64
C GLY A 124 4.83 15.49 6.38
N SER A 125 4.09 16.43 5.82
CA SER A 125 2.69 16.24 5.42
C SER A 125 2.62 15.95 3.92
N TYR A 126 2.00 14.84 3.57
CA TYR A 126 1.82 14.37 2.20
C TYR A 126 0.35 14.12 1.92
N LYS A 127 0.01 14.04 0.63
CA LYS A 127 -1.33 13.66 0.18
C LYS A 127 -1.23 12.41 -0.67
N ALA A 128 -2.02 11.40 -0.35
CA ALA A 128 -2.15 10.19 -1.14
C ALA A 128 -3.53 10.16 -1.81
N SER A 129 -3.61 9.88 -3.10
CA SER A 129 -4.89 9.75 -3.79
C SER A 129 -5.34 8.30 -3.84
N VAL A 130 -6.62 8.05 -3.56
CA VAL A 130 -7.21 6.72 -3.51
C VAL A 130 -8.38 6.67 -4.46
N LYS A 131 -8.26 5.80 -5.47
CA LYS A 131 -9.26 5.59 -6.52
C LYS A 131 -10.20 4.45 -6.16
N LEU A 132 -11.38 4.77 -5.63
CA LEU A 132 -12.38 3.78 -5.22
C LEU A 132 -13.24 3.30 -6.39
N HIS A 133 -13.60 4.21 -7.31
CA HIS A 133 -14.42 3.96 -8.48
C HIS A 133 -13.84 4.71 -9.69
N PRO A 134 -14.11 4.32 -10.96
CA PRO A 134 -13.65 5.07 -12.14
C PRO A 134 -13.92 6.58 -12.11
N GLU A 135 -15.02 6.99 -11.47
CA GLU A 135 -15.47 8.38 -11.33
C GLU A 135 -15.23 8.99 -9.94
N VAL A 136 -14.71 8.22 -8.96
CA VAL A 136 -14.55 8.67 -7.57
C VAL A 136 -13.11 8.43 -7.11
N GLU A 137 -12.40 9.54 -6.87
CA GLU A 137 -11.04 9.60 -6.34
C GLU A 137 -11.01 10.54 -5.14
N VAL A 138 -10.28 10.16 -4.09
CA VAL A 138 -10.20 10.90 -2.82
C VAL A 138 -8.76 11.13 -2.44
N GLU A 139 -8.44 12.33 -1.98
CA GLU A 139 -7.16 12.64 -1.35
C GLU A 139 -7.22 12.39 0.15
N ILE A 140 -6.25 11.66 0.68
CA ILE A 140 -6.08 11.39 2.10
C ILE A 140 -4.85 12.14 2.60
N PRO A 141 -4.96 12.95 3.67
CA PRO A 141 -3.80 13.55 4.31
C PRO A 141 -3.02 12.47 5.07
N VAL A 142 -1.73 12.42 4.79
CA VAL A 142 -0.77 11.52 5.41
C VAL A 142 0.24 12.36 6.17
N GLU A 143 0.31 12.19 7.49
CA GLU A 143 1.27 12.85 8.35
C GLU A 143 2.38 11.88 8.75
N VAL A 144 3.62 12.27 8.51
CA VAL A 144 4.80 11.46 8.83
C VAL A 144 5.59 12.14 9.94
N LYS A 145 5.58 11.55 11.13
CA LYS A 145 6.30 12.02 12.32
C LYS A 145 7.69 11.38 12.38
N ALA A 146 8.72 12.17 12.69
CA ALA A 146 10.06 11.67 12.89
C ALA A 146 10.22 11.10 14.30
N GLU A 147 10.63 9.84 14.41
CA GLU A 147 11.06 9.22 15.66
C GLU A 147 12.59 9.16 15.68
N TYR A 148 13.20 10.01 16.50
CA TYR A 148 14.66 10.06 16.65
C TYR A 148 15.13 8.92 17.55
N VAL A 149 15.88 7.97 16.98
CA VAL A 149 16.52 6.91 17.76
C VAL A 149 17.84 7.46 18.27
N VAL A 150 17.87 7.93 19.52
CA VAL A 150 19.12 8.22 20.22
C VAL A 150 19.65 6.87 20.71
N GLU A 151 20.70 6.36 20.07
CA GLU A 151 21.46 5.27 20.66
C GLU A 151 22.06 5.80 21.96
N LYS A 152 21.54 5.36 23.11
CA LYS A 152 22.27 5.54 24.37
C LYS A 152 23.61 4.84 24.19
N SER A 153 24.65 5.67 24.11
CA SER A 153 26.05 5.29 24.14
C SER A 153 26.31 4.19 25.16
N LYS A 154 26.67 3.00 24.68
CA LYS A 154 27.42 2.02 25.46
C LYS A 154 28.90 2.38 25.40
N GLU A 155 29.26 3.54 25.94
CA GLU A 155 30.66 3.94 26.18
C GLU A 155 30.69 4.63 27.54
N GLY A 156 30.80 3.82 28.59
CA GLY A 156 30.90 4.30 29.98
C GLY A 156 31.31 3.22 30.98
N ALA A 157 31.80 2.07 30.49
CA ALA A 157 32.18 0.93 31.34
C ALA A 157 33.70 0.62 31.34
N GLU A 158 34.54 1.37 30.62
CA GLU A 158 35.98 1.11 30.58
C GLU A 158 36.83 2.02 31.50
N ASP A 159 36.31 3.15 31.99
CA ASP A 159 37.10 4.12 32.79
C ASP A 159 37.20 3.83 34.31
N ALA A 160 36.67 2.71 34.81
CA ALA A 160 36.69 2.40 36.25
C ALA A 160 37.85 1.48 36.71
N ALA A 161 38.66 0.93 35.78
CA ALA A 161 39.68 -0.07 36.12
C ALA A 161 41.12 0.47 36.28
N GLU A 162 41.42 1.69 35.81
CA GLU A 162 42.83 2.15 35.73
C GLU A 162 43.29 3.08 36.88
N GLY A 163 42.39 3.43 37.82
CA GLY A 163 42.67 4.32 38.94
C GLY A 163 43.39 3.71 40.16
N LYS A 164 43.71 2.40 40.19
CA LYS A 164 44.28 1.73 41.39
C LYS A 164 45.73 1.24 41.27
N ARG A 165 46.48 1.56 40.20
CA ARG A 165 47.85 1.05 39.99
C ARG A 165 49.01 2.01 40.33
N LYS A 166 48.77 3.20 40.89
CA LYS A 166 49.83 4.20 41.14
C LYS A 166 50.22 4.49 42.60
N SER A 167 49.94 3.59 43.55
CA SER A 167 50.45 3.74 44.92
C SER A 167 50.95 2.43 45.55
N ARG A 168 52.04 1.87 45.00
CA ARG A 168 53.02 1.09 45.80
C ARG A 168 54.29 0.83 44.97
N LYS A 169 55.18 1.82 44.96
CA LYS A 169 56.58 1.63 44.54
C LYS A 169 57.45 1.63 45.79
N LYS A 170 57.85 0.46 46.26
CA LYS A 170 59.11 0.25 46.99
C LYS A 170 59.46 -1.24 46.95
N ALA A 171 60.42 -1.59 46.10
CA ALA A 171 61.23 -2.81 46.21
C ALA A 171 62.17 -2.68 47.44
N PRO A 172 62.84 -3.74 47.95
CA PRO A 172 63.81 -4.55 47.19
C PRO A 172 63.80 -6.08 47.51
N LYS A 173 64.13 -6.93 46.51
CA LYS A 173 65.27 -7.88 46.42
C LYS A 173 65.50 -8.81 47.62
N ASP A 174 65.44 -10.14 47.42
CA ASP A 174 66.59 -11.04 47.17
C ASP A 174 66.18 -12.53 47.22
N ASN A 175 66.84 -13.31 46.35
CA ASN A 175 67.24 -14.72 46.37
C ASN A 175 66.32 -15.95 46.56
N ASP A 176 66.53 -16.84 45.58
CA ASP A 176 66.85 -18.28 45.63
C ASP A 176 65.83 -19.36 45.99
N SER A 177 65.88 -20.39 45.11
CA SER A 177 65.72 -21.85 45.33
C SER A 177 64.37 -22.36 45.80
N GLU A 178 63.90 -23.59 45.54
CA GLU A 178 64.22 -24.75 44.70
C GLU A 178 63.01 -25.68 44.89
N LYS A 179 62.68 -26.52 43.89
CA LYS A 179 61.99 -27.83 43.99
C LYS A 179 60.56 -27.88 44.58
N GLY A 180 59.66 -28.74 44.14
CA GLY A 180 59.74 -29.86 43.21
C GLY A 180 58.35 -30.52 43.08
N ASP A 181 58.23 -31.37 42.06
CA ASP A 181 57.41 -32.60 41.95
C ASP A 181 55.88 -32.48 42.20
N GLU A 182 54.95 -33.19 41.55
CA GLU A 182 54.98 -34.48 40.87
C GLU A 182 53.63 -34.60 40.10
N ALA A 183 53.63 -35.15 38.89
CA ALA A 183 52.42 -35.71 38.27
C ALA A 183 52.19 -37.14 38.82
N PRO A 184 50.98 -37.73 38.76
CA PRO A 184 50.63 -38.60 37.61
C PRO A 184 49.12 -38.55 37.21
N GLN A 185 48.75 -38.55 35.92
CA GLN A 185 48.37 -39.72 35.07
C GLN A 185 47.34 -40.69 35.71
N GLU A 186 46.06 -40.60 35.32
CA GLU A 186 45.30 -41.53 34.42
C GLU A 186 44.58 -42.67 35.20
N PRO A 187 43.60 -43.45 34.65
CA PRO A 187 43.08 -43.52 33.28
C PRO A 187 41.52 -43.60 33.14
N LEU A 188 41.09 -43.71 31.88
CA LEU A 188 39.75 -44.01 31.32
C LEU A 188 39.16 -45.37 31.80
N PRO A 189 37.90 -45.71 31.45
CA PRO A 189 37.69 -46.47 30.20
C PRO A 189 36.45 -46.10 29.36
N GLU A 190 36.50 -46.58 28.12
CA GLU A 190 35.53 -46.53 27.01
C GLU A 190 34.33 -47.49 27.18
N ASP A 191 33.51 -47.55 26.11
CA ASP A 191 32.39 -48.44 25.77
C ASP A 191 30.99 -47.91 26.17
N SER A 192 29.99 -47.79 25.28
CA SER A 192 29.72 -48.33 23.94
C SER A 192 28.85 -47.36 23.12
#